data_AF-A0A968UAP3-F1
#
_entry.id   AF-A0A968UAP3-F1
#
_cell.length_a   1.000
_cell.length_b   1.000
_cell.length_c   1.000
_cell.angle_alpha   90.00
_cell.angle_beta   90.00
_cell.angle_gamma   90.00
#
_symmetry.space_group_name_H-M   'P 1'
#
loop_
_entity.id
_entity.type
_entity.pdbx_description
1 polymer ?
#
loop_
_entity_poly.entity_id
_entity_poly.type
_entity_poly.pdbx_seq_one_letter_code
_entity_poly.pdbx_strand_id
1 'polypeptide(L)'
;MIQEFHLSITPLGPDNYLLRTEAVATGVPLAETQVTWPVDEWLAQAGALFQDPLGALLATPGSNVGIGFSDPASGEAAWIQLGQSLYQHLFQGRIRDSWLAAQGVAQNRQQTLRLRLGFKDSRLQRLPWELLYGDDRPLATGMDMTLCRYYQALGAADLPPVAALGEQPNPSTC
;
A
#
# COMPACT_ATOMS: atom_id res chain seq x y z
N MET A 1 21.30 10.64 -3.69
CA MET A 1 20.42 10.50 -4.87
C MET A 1 19.47 9.34 -4.59
N ILE A 2 18.21 9.44 -5.04
CA ILE A 2 17.20 8.38 -4.83
C ILE A 2 16.84 7.73 -6.16
N GLN A 3 16.53 6.45 -6.10
CA GLN A 3 16.09 5.67 -7.25
C GLN A 3 14.61 5.37 -7.11
N GLU A 4 13.82 5.60 -8.15
CA GLU A 4 12.37 5.38 -8.08
C GLU A 4 11.99 4.06 -8.76
N PHE A 5 11.09 3.33 -8.11
CA PHE A 5 10.41 2.16 -8.66
C PHE A 5 8.92 2.42 -8.63
N HIS A 6 8.37 2.90 -9.75
CA HIS A 6 6.98 3.26 -9.89
C HIS A 6 6.19 2.08 -10.46
N LEU A 7 5.26 1.56 -9.67
CA LEU A 7 4.31 0.54 -10.04
C LEU A 7 2.92 1.16 -10.14
N SER A 8 2.31 1.04 -11.31
CA SER A 8 0.92 1.43 -11.56
C SER A 8 0.01 0.21 -11.50
N ILE A 9 -1.11 0.35 -10.80
CA ILE A 9 -2.10 -0.71 -10.58
C ILE A 9 -3.43 -0.23 -11.16
N THR A 10 -3.85 -0.87 -12.25
CA THR A 10 -5.08 -0.54 -12.98
C THR A 10 -6.09 -1.68 -12.84
N PRO A 11 -7.33 -1.43 -12.38
CA PRO A 11 -8.37 -2.46 -12.35
C PRO A 11 -8.78 -2.84 -13.78
N LEU A 12 -8.81 -4.14 -14.07
CA LEU A 12 -9.32 -4.73 -15.31
C LEU A 12 -10.69 -5.41 -15.09
N GLY A 13 -11.06 -5.70 -13.84
CA GLY A 13 -12.32 -6.34 -13.46
C GLY A 13 -12.58 -6.22 -11.95
N PRO A 14 -13.54 -6.98 -11.40
CA PRO A 14 -13.90 -6.91 -9.98
C PRO A 14 -12.73 -7.26 -9.04
N ASP A 15 -11.94 -8.27 -9.39
CA ASP A 15 -10.78 -8.72 -8.60
C ASP A 15 -9.51 -8.85 -9.44
N ASN A 16 -9.56 -8.41 -10.70
CA ASN A 16 -8.46 -8.51 -11.65
C ASN A 16 -7.78 -7.15 -11.81
N TYR A 17 -6.46 -7.13 -11.67
CA TYR A 17 -5.64 -5.94 -11.72
C TYR A 17 -4.46 -6.13 -12.67
N LEU A 18 -4.12 -5.07 -13.39
CA LEU A 18 -2.90 -4.97 -14.19
C LEU A 18 -1.86 -4.20 -13.40
N LEU A 19 -0.72 -4.84 -13.14
CA LEU A 19 0.46 -4.26 -12.52
C LEU A 19 1.45 -3.94 -13.62
N ARG A 20 1.87 -2.68 -13.72
CA ARG A 20 2.84 -2.24 -14.71
C ARG A 20 3.87 -1.31 -14.09
N THR A 21 5.14 -1.61 -14.28
CA THR A 21 6.23 -0.72 -13.89
C THR A 21 6.31 0.44 -14.88
N GLU A 22 6.20 1.68 -14.39
CA GLU A 22 6.23 2.90 -15.21
C GLU A 22 7.63 3.50 -15.27
N ALA A 23 8.23 3.72 -14.10
CA ALA A 23 9.52 4.37 -13.94
C ALA A 23 10.40 3.46 -13.09
N VAL A 24 11.45 2.94 -13.70
CA VAL A 24 12.45 2.09 -13.04
C VAL A 24 13.84 2.60 -13.40
N ALA A 25 14.82 2.22 -12.60
CA ALA A 25 16.20 2.63 -12.82
C ALA A 25 16.76 2.12 -14.15
N THR A 26 17.73 2.86 -14.70
CA THR A 26 18.50 2.40 -15.85
C THR A 26 19.21 1.07 -15.53
N GLY A 27 18.80 0.01 -16.23
CA GLY A 27 19.26 -1.36 -16.02
C GLY A 27 18.20 -2.32 -15.45
N VAL A 28 17.03 -1.82 -15.03
CA VAL A 28 15.92 -2.63 -14.53
C VAL A 28 14.92 -2.89 -15.65
N PRO A 29 14.47 -4.15 -15.85
CA PRO A 29 13.50 -4.46 -16.89
C PRO A 29 12.11 -3.90 -16.54
N LEU A 30 11.44 -3.30 -17.51
CA LEU A 30 10.02 -2.97 -17.40
C LEU A 30 9.22 -4.27 -17.37
N ALA A 31 8.34 -4.40 -16.38
CA ALA A 31 7.52 -5.56 -16.17
C ALA A 31 6.03 -5.19 -16.13
N GLU A 32 5.24 -6.03 -16.77
CA GLU A 32 3.79 -5.98 -16.75
C GLU A 32 3.27 -7.38 -16.41
N THR A 33 2.31 -7.45 -15.50
CA THR A 33 1.70 -8.70 -15.02
C THR A 33 0.25 -8.44 -14.65
N GLN A 34 -0.63 -9.38 -15.01
CA GLN A 34 -2.00 -9.40 -14.53
C GLN A 34 -2.10 -10.29 -13.30
N VAL A 35 -2.83 -9.84 -12.30
CA VAL A 35 -3.04 -10.52 -11.02
C VAL A 35 -4.50 -10.53 -10.65
N THR A 36 -4.91 -11.55 -9.90
CA THR A 36 -6.22 -11.60 -9.25
C THR A 36 -5.99 -11.45 -7.75
N TRP A 37 -6.66 -10.48 -7.13
CA TRP A 37 -6.47 -10.13 -5.73
C TRP A 37 -7.78 -10.24 -4.96
N PRO A 38 -7.80 -10.95 -3.82
CA PRO A 38 -8.98 -11.03 -2.95
C PRO A 38 -9.08 -9.76 -2.09
N VAL A 39 -9.37 -8.62 -2.74
CA VAL A 39 -9.34 -7.30 -2.09
C VAL A 39 -10.36 -7.21 -0.96
N ASP A 40 -11.53 -7.80 -1.14
CA ASP A 40 -12.58 -7.84 -0.11
C ASP A 40 -12.16 -8.63 1.13
N GLU A 41 -11.42 -9.75 0.97
CA GLU A 41 -10.87 -10.51 2.09
C GLU A 41 -9.83 -9.70 2.86
N TRP A 42 -8.91 -9.03 2.15
CA TRP A 42 -7.92 -8.18 2.77
C TRP A 42 -8.54 -6.98 3.51
N LEU A 43 -9.59 -6.38 2.95
CA LEU A 43 -10.32 -5.29 3.60
C LEU A 43 -11.06 -5.78 4.84
N ALA A 44 -11.69 -6.96 4.78
CA ALA A 44 -12.34 -7.57 5.92
C ALA A 44 -11.33 -7.91 7.03
N GLN A 45 -10.17 -8.47 6.67
CA GLN A 45 -9.10 -8.81 7.60
C GLN A 45 -8.49 -7.56 8.23
N ALA A 46 -8.16 -6.53 7.44
CA ALA A 46 -7.70 -5.25 7.96
C ALA A 46 -8.75 -4.61 8.87
N GLY A 47 -10.03 -4.63 8.47
CA GLY A 47 -11.15 -4.13 9.26
C GLY A 47 -11.27 -4.82 10.61
N ALA A 48 -11.21 -6.16 10.65
CA ALA A 48 -11.24 -6.93 11.89
C ALA A 48 -10.05 -6.59 12.81
N LEU A 49 -8.85 -6.46 12.25
CA LEU A 49 -7.64 -6.11 13.00
C LEU A 49 -7.68 -4.67 13.55
N PHE A 50 -8.30 -3.73 12.82
CA PHE A 50 -8.49 -2.35 13.29
C PHE A 50 -9.64 -2.19 14.27
N GLN A 51 -10.72 -2.96 14.13
CA GLN A 51 -11.89 -2.85 15.01
C GLN A 51 -11.71 -3.57 16.34
N ASP A 52 -10.96 -4.68 16.37
CA ASP A 52 -10.82 -5.48 17.58
C ASP A 52 -9.38 -5.95 17.83
N PRO A 53 -8.46 -5.01 18.11
CA PRO A 53 -7.07 -5.36 18.43
C PRO A 53 -6.97 -6.23 19.71
N LEU A 54 -7.99 -6.21 20.58
CA LEU A 54 -8.04 -6.97 21.83
C LEU A 54 -8.76 -8.32 21.71
N GLY A 55 -9.75 -8.47 20.85
CA GLY A 55 -10.46 -9.73 20.65
C GLY A 55 -9.66 -10.76 19.87
N ALA A 56 -8.83 -10.33 18.92
CA ALA A 56 -7.83 -11.20 18.29
C ALA A 56 -6.83 -11.78 19.32
N LEU A 57 -6.56 -11.04 20.39
CA LEU A 57 -5.75 -11.49 21.53
C LEU A 57 -6.50 -12.43 22.50
N LEU A 58 -7.83 -12.49 22.42
CA LEU A 58 -8.70 -13.26 23.34
C LEU A 58 -9.38 -14.47 22.68
N ALA A 59 -9.42 -14.54 21.35
CA ALA A 59 -10.19 -15.53 20.60
C ALA A 59 -9.52 -16.91 20.42
N THR A 60 -8.36 -17.18 21.03
CA THR A 60 -7.74 -18.50 20.96
C THR A 60 -8.55 -19.51 21.78
N PRO A 61 -9.20 -20.52 21.17
CA PRO A 61 -10.00 -21.48 21.93
C PRO A 61 -9.05 -22.53 22.52
N GLY A 62 -8.71 -22.37 23.81
CA GLY A 62 -7.91 -23.37 24.50
C GLY A 62 -7.35 -23.05 25.87
N SER A 63 -7.61 -21.87 26.46
CA SER A 63 -7.04 -21.57 27.79
C SER A 63 -8.12 -21.25 28.81
N ASN A 64 -8.17 -22.13 29.81
CA ASN A 64 -8.94 -22.05 31.04
C ASN A 64 -8.83 -20.66 31.69
N VAL A 65 -9.92 -20.24 32.32
CA VAL A 65 -10.07 -19.08 33.21
C VAL A 65 -8.77 -18.76 33.98
N GLY A 66 -8.10 -17.70 33.55
CA GLY A 66 -6.95 -17.11 34.22
C GLY A 66 -6.77 -15.70 33.68
N ILE A 67 -6.89 -14.71 34.55
CA ILE A 67 -6.62 -13.30 34.22
C ILE A 67 -5.13 -13.21 33.91
N GLY A 68 -4.75 -13.39 32.64
CA GLY A 68 -3.38 -13.46 32.15
C GLY A 68 -3.28 -12.69 30.86
N PHE A 69 -2.44 -11.65 30.87
CA PHE A 69 -2.10 -10.80 29.74
C PHE A 69 -1.92 -11.62 28.46
N SER A 70 -2.81 -11.42 27.48
CA SER A 70 -2.66 -12.01 26.16
C SER A 70 -1.30 -11.65 25.57
N ASP A 71 -0.64 -12.66 25.02
CA ASP A 71 0.66 -12.54 24.35
C ASP A 71 0.53 -11.57 23.15
N PRO A 72 1.24 -10.43 23.14
CA PRO A 72 1.20 -9.46 22.03
C PRO A 72 1.61 -10.07 20.68
N ALA A 73 2.25 -11.24 20.68
CA ALA A 73 2.67 -11.96 19.48
C ALA A 73 1.51 -12.38 18.56
N SER A 74 0.29 -12.59 19.07
CA SER A 74 -0.82 -13.14 18.24
C SER A 74 -1.47 -12.09 17.32
N GLY A 75 -1.67 -10.87 17.81
CA GLY A 75 -2.17 -9.76 16.99
C GLY A 75 -1.10 -9.27 16.00
N GLU A 76 0.16 -9.21 16.44
CA GLU A 76 1.29 -8.86 15.59
C GLU A 76 1.49 -9.90 14.47
N ALA A 77 1.38 -11.20 14.76
CA ALA A 77 1.43 -12.26 13.75
C ALA A 77 0.35 -12.11 12.68
N ALA A 78 -0.87 -11.69 13.04
CA ALA A 78 -1.94 -11.48 12.07
C ALA A 78 -1.67 -10.27 11.14
N TRP A 79 -1.11 -9.18 11.68
CA TRP A 79 -0.65 -8.04 10.87
C TRP A 79 0.51 -8.41 9.94
N ILE A 80 1.47 -9.20 10.45
CA ILE A 80 2.59 -9.73 9.65
C ILE A 80 2.06 -10.62 8.52
N GLN A 81 1.10 -11.51 8.79
CA GLN A 81 0.50 -12.38 7.78
C GLN A 81 -0.23 -11.58 6.69
N LEU A 82 -1.03 -10.59 7.06
CA LEU A 82 -1.69 -9.69 6.09
C LEU A 82 -0.65 -8.98 5.22
N GLY A 83 0.39 -8.43 5.86
CA GLY A 83 1.45 -7.72 5.17
C GLY A 83 2.30 -8.60 4.24
N GLN A 84 2.58 -9.84 4.64
CA GLN A 84 3.25 -10.83 3.80
C GLN A 84 2.38 -11.24 2.62
N SER A 85 1.07 -11.42 2.83
CA SER A 85 0.12 -11.71 1.75
C SER A 85 0.12 -10.57 0.73
N LEU A 86 -0.02 -9.31 1.17
CA LEU A 86 0.08 -8.13 0.31
C LEU A 86 1.40 -8.10 -0.46
N TYR A 87 2.53 -8.38 0.21
CA TYR A 87 3.84 -8.41 -0.44
C TYR A 87 3.94 -9.50 -1.52
N GLN A 88 3.53 -10.73 -1.21
CA GLN A 88 3.59 -11.85 -2.14
C GLN A 88 2.72 -11.62 -3.38
N HIS A 89 1.53 -11.04 -3.18
CA HIS A 89 0.60 -10.73 -4.26
C HIS A 89 0.99 -9.49 -5.06
N LEU A 90 1.71 -8.54 -4.47
CA LEU A 90 2.24 -7.37 -5.18
C LEU A 90 3.47 -7.73 -6.01
N PHE A 91 4.40 -8.49 -5.43
CA PHE A 91 5.66 -8.88 -6.05
C PHE A 91 5.60 -10.33 -6.55
N GLN A 92 4.80 -10.55 -7.60
CA GLN A 92 4.67 -11.83 -8.27
C GLN A 92 5.13 -11.79 -9.74
N GLY A 93 5.66 -12.92 -10.20
CA GLY A 93 6.13 -13.09 -11.58
C GLY A 93 7.15 -12.02 -11.99
N ARG A 94 6.95 -11.41 -13.16
CA ARG A 94 7.89 -10.42 -13.73
C ARG A 94 8.09 -9.17 -12.88
N ILE A 95 7.09 -8.78 -12.08
CA ILE A 95 7.22 -7.63 -11.16
C ILE A 95 8.25 -7.94 -10.08
N ARG A 96 8.29 -9.19 -9.59
CA ARG A 96 9.30 -9.63 -8.62
C ARG A 96 10.71 -9.55 -9.19
N ASP A 97 10.91 -10.04 -10.42
CA ASP A 97 12.22 -10.02 -11.07
C ASP A 97 12.72 -8.58 -11.27
N SER A 98 11.82 -7.70 -11.72
CA SER A 98 12.08 -6.26 -11.87
C SER A 98 12.40 -5.60 -10.52
N TRP A 99 11.65 -5.94 -9.47
CA TRP A 99 11.86 -5.45 -8.12
C TRP A 99 13.22 -5.86 -7.55
N LEU A 100 13.59 -7.13 -7.67
CA LEU A 100 14.89 -7.65 -7.23
C LEU A 100 16.04 -7.00 -8.01
N ALA A 101 15.88 -6.82 -9.32
CA ALA A 101 16.85 -6.08 -10.14
C ALA A 101 17.01 -4.63 -9.67
N ALA A 102 15.90 -3.94 -9.37
CA ALA A 102 15.93 -2.57 -8.85
C ALA A 102 16.63 -2.47 -7.49
N GLN A 103 16.34 -3.39 -6.58
CA GLN A 103 17.05 -3.47 -5.30
C GLN A 103 18.55 -3.70 -5.50
N GLY A 104 18.95 -4.63 -6.38
CA GLY A 104 20.36 -4.89 -6.67
C GLY A 104 21.07 -3.66 -7.25
N VAL A 105 20.43 -2.93 -8.15
CA VAL A 105 20.97 -1.69 -8.73
C VAL A 105 21.08 -0.59 -7.66
N ALA A 106 20.08 -0.43 -6.80
CA ALA A 106 20.08 0.55 -5.72
C ALA A 106 21.20 0.26 -4.72
N GLN A 107 21.37 -1.00 -4.30
CA GLN A 107 22.45 -1.42 -3.40
C GLN A 107 23.82 -1.22 -4.02
N ASN A 108 24.01 -1.63 -5.28
CA ASN A 108 25.29 -1.46 -5.99
C ASN A 108 25.69 0.02 -6.11
N ARG A 109 24.71 0.91 -6.31
CA ARG A 109 24.92 2.36 -6.42
C ARG A 109 24.87 3.10 -5.07
N GLN A 110 24.65 2.40 -3.96
CA GLN A 110 24.39 2.98 -2.63
C GLN A 110 23.33 4.10 -2.67
N GLN A 111 22.23 3.85 -3.37
CA GLN A 111 21.10 4.76 -3.50
C GLN A 111 19.91 4.21 -2.73
N THR A 112 19.13 5.10 -2.10
CA THR A 112 17.85 4.73 -1.50
C THR A 112 16.84 4.37 -2.59
N LEU A 113 16.16 3.24 -2.44
CA LEU A 113 15.10 2.81 -3.36
C LEU A 113 13.75 3.35 -2.89
N ARG A 114 13.00 3.99 -3.78
CA ARG A 114 11.68 4.55 -3.47
C ARG A 114 10.62 3.79 -4.23
N LEU A 115 9.83 2.98 -3.53
CA LEU A 115 8.69 2.27 -4.07
C LEU A 115 7.49 3.22 -4.16
N ARG A 116 7.01 3.49 -5.37
CA ARG A 116 5.83 4.31 -5.63
C ARG A 116 4.70 3.43 -6.14
N LEU A 117 3.62 3.36 -5.38
CA LEU A 117 2.42 2.60 -5.76
C LEU A 117 1.34 3.59 -6.23
N GLY A 118 0.95 3.47 -7.50
CA GLY A 118 -0.12 4.25 -8.11
C GLY A 118 -1.39 3.43 -8.21
N PHE A 119 -2.44 3.79 -7.47
CA PHE A 119 -3.71 3.04 -7.45
C PHE A 119 -4.80 3.80 -8.20
N LYS A 120 -5.51 3.10 -9.10
CA LYS A 120 -6.72 3.62 -9.77
C LYS A 120 -8.04 3.12 -9.16
N ASP A 121 -8.00 2.10 -8.31
CA ASP A 121 -9.16 1.59 -7.58
C ASP A 121 -9.16 2.12 -6.14
N SER A 122 -10.27 2.73 -5.72
CA SER A 122 -10.47 3.23 -4.35
C SER A 122 -10.46 2.16 -3.27
N ARG A 123 -10.81 0.90 -3.58
CA ARG A 123 -10.76 -0.20 -2.60
C ARG A 123 -9.34 -0.51 -2.17
N LEU A 124 -8.43 -0.58 -3.14
CA LEU A 124 -7.01 -0.77 -2.88
C LEU A 124 -6.43 0.37 -2.05
N GLN A 125 -6.91 1.60 -2.21
CA GLN A 125 -6.41 2.74 -1.44
C GLN A 125 -6.66 2.62 0.07
N ARG A 126 -7.67 1.84 0.48
CA ARG A 126 -8.02 1.62 1.89
C ARG A 126 -7.13 0.56 2.56
N LEU A 127 -6.38 -0.21 1.78
CA LEU A 127 -5.49 -1.23 2.33
C LEU A 127 -4.24 -0.60 2.96
N PRO A 128 -3.75 -1.18 4.07
CA PRO A 128 -2.58 -0.68 4.78
C PRO A 128 -1.27 -1.11 4.08
N TRP A 129 -0.98 -0.52 2.92
CA TRP A 129 0.25 -0.80 2.15
C TRP A 129 1.54 -0.45 2.90
N GLU A 130 1.45 0.32 3.98
CA GLU A 130 2.57 0.58 4.91
C GLU A 130 3.04 -0.70 5.61
N LEU A 131 2.15 -1.69 5.73
CA LEU A 131 2.43 -2.98 6.34
C LEU A 131 2.98 -3.99 5.34
N LEU A 132 3.52 -3.59 4.19
CA LEU A 132 4.19 -4.56 3.32
C LEU A 132 5.37 -5.19 4.07
N TYR A 133 5.29 -6.47 4.41
CA TYR A 133 6.33 -7.21 5.12
C TYR A 133 7.18 -8.02 4.14
N GLY A 134 8.46 -7.69 4.02
CA GLY A 134 9.45 -8.46 3.28
C GLY A 134 10.49 -9.00 4.26
N ASP A 135 10.77 -10.31 4.21
CA ASP A 135 11.79 -10.98 5.03
C ASP A 135 11.80 -10.52 6.51
N ASP A 136 10.62 -10.60 7.15
CA ASP A 136 10.40 -10.34 8.59
C ASP A 136 10.47 -8.87 9.05
N ARG A 137 10.59 -7.90 8.14
CA ARG A 137 10.53 -6.47 8.48
C ARG A 137 9.56 -5.69 7.61
N PRO A 138 8.89 -4.64 8.14
CA PRO A 138 8.06 -3.78 7.33
C PRO A 138 8.94 -2.98 6.36
N LEU A 139 8.68 -3.16 5.08
CA LEU A 139 9.40 -2.50 3.97
C LEU A 139 9.34 -0.97 4.06
N ALA A 140 8.25 -0.42 4.63
CA ALA A 140 8.10 1.03 4.80
C ALA A 140 8.99 1.61 5.92
N THR A 141 9.55 0.77 6.79
CA THR A 141 10.39 1.18 7.93
C THR A 141 11.89 0.97 7.71
N GLY A 142 12.28 0.40 6.57
CA GLY A 142 13.68 0.22 6.21
C GLY A 142 14.36 1.56 5.92
N MET A 143 15.60 1.74 6.38
CA MET A 143 16.38 2.96 6.09
C MET A 143 16.79 3.05 4.61
N ASP A 144 16.80 1.92 3.92
CA ASP A 144 17.19 1.80 2.50
C ASP A 144 16.02 2.02 1.55
N MET A 145 14.80 2.17 2.08
CA MET A 145 13.59 2.17 1.27
C MET A 145 12.52 3.15 1.73
N THR A 146 11.87 3.83 0.79
CA THR A 146 10.74 4.72 1.09
C THR A 146 9.50 4.30 0.29
N LEU A 147 8.38 4.08 0.98
CA LEU A 147 7.08 3.82 0.35
C LEU A 147 6.35 5.15 0.09
N CYS A 148 5.83 5.33 -1.12
CA CYS A 148 4.97 6.46 -1.45
C CYS A 148 3.72 6.00 -2.19
N ARG A 149 2.56 6.43 -1.71
CA ARG A 149 1.27 6.19 -2.36
C ARG A 149 0.91 7.37 -3.22
N TYR A 150 0.59 7.11 -4.49
CA TYR A 150 0.04 8.12 -5.39
C TYR A 150 -1.39 7.76 -5.73
N TYR A 151 -2.29 8.67 -5.36
CA TYR A 151 -3.68 8.59 -5.73
C TYR A 151 -3.83 9.35 -7.04
N GLN A 152 -3.99 8.64 -8.16
CA GLN A 152 -4.57 9.29 -9.33
C GLN A 152 -6.05 9.47 -9.01
N ALA A 153 -6.41 10.65 -8.53
CA ALA A 153 -7.80 11.09 -8.58
C ALA A 153 -8.26 10.90 -10.02
N LEU A 154 -9.28 10.06 -10.21
CA LEU A 154 -10.06 10.08 -11.44
C LEU A 154 -10.51 11.52 -11.64
N GLY A 155 -9.87 12.23 -12.56
CA GLY A 155 -10.21 13.58 -12.97
C GLY A 155 -9.96 14.68 -11.93
N ALA A 156 -8.75 15.25 -11.92
CA ALA A 156 -8.58 16.67 -11.56
C ALA A 156 -9.21 17.64 -12.59
N ALA A 157 -10.17 17.16 -13.39
CA ALA A 157 -10.91 17.94 -14.38
C ALA A 157 -12.32 18.31 -13.92
N ASP A 158 -12.77 17.85 -12.75
CA ASP A 158 -14.10 18.17 -12.21
C ASP A 158 -14.04 18.68 -10.76
N LEU A 159 -13.00 19.44 -10.44
CA LEU A 159 -13.16 20.44 -9.39
C LEU A 159 -13.74 21.67 -10.07
N PRO A 160 -14.98 22.10 -9.74
CA PRO A 160 -15.41 23.43 -10.15
C PRO A 160 -14.36 24.41 -9.62
N PRO A 161 -13.94 25.41 -10.43
CA PRO A 161 -13.09 26.47 -9.91
C PRO A 161 -13.77 26.97 -8.65
N VAL A 162 -13.06 26.99 -7.53
CA VAL A 162 -13.58 27.56 -6.30
C VAL A 162 -13.98 28.98 -6.68
N ALA A 163 -15.29 29.20 -6.81
CA ALA A 163 -15.80 30.52 -7.11
C ALA A 163 -15.35 31.35 -5.91
N ALA A 164 -14.45 32.28 -6.18
CA ALA A 164 -14.02 33.27 -5.21
C ALA A 164 -15.28 33.78 -4.51
N LEU A 165 -15.36 33.55 -3.20
CA LEU A 165 -16.42 34.06 -2.35
C LEU A 165 -16.61 35.52 -2.71
N GLY A 166 -17.79 35.82 -3.26
CA GLY A 166 -18.14 37.10 -3.80
C GLY A 166 -17.78 38.20 -2.81
N GLU A 167 -16.93 39.09 -3.27
CA GLU A 167 -16.68 40.40 -2.70
C GLU A 167 -18.06 41.07 -2.50
N GLN A 168 -18.47 41.22 -1.24
CA GLN A 168 -19.73 41.89 -0.90
C GLN A 168 -19.68 43.33 -1.44
N PRO A 169 -20.69 43.80 -2.19
CA PRO A 169 -20.76 45.20 -2.58
C PRO A 169 -21.06 46.05 -1.35
N ASN A 170 -20.15 46.98 -1.09
CA ASN A 170 -20.27 48.06 -0.11
C ASN A 170 -21.49 48.94 -0.41
N PRO A 171 -22.45 49.13 0.52
CA PRO A 171 -23.52 50.09 0.30
C PRO A 171 -23.01 51.52 0.53
N SER A 172 -22.64 52.19 -0.56
CA SER A 172 -22.59 53.66 -0.60
C SER A 172 -23.98 54.20 -0.28
N THR A 173 -24.10 54.91 0.85
CA THR A 173 -25.28 55.73 1.16
C THR A 173 -24.85 57.19 1.08
N CYS A 174 -25.63 57.96 0.30
CA CYS A 174 -25.58 59.43 0.22
C CYS A 174 -25.89 60.11 1.54
#